data_AF-M3PF62-F1
#
_entry.id   AF-M3PF62-F1
#
_cell.length_a   1.000
_cell.length_b   1.000
_cell.length_c   1.000
_cell.angle_alpha   90.00
_cell.angle_beta   90.00
_cell.angle_gamma   90.00
#
_symmetry.space_group_name_H-M   'P 1'
#
loop_
_entity.id
_entity.type
_entity.pdbx_description
1 polymer ?
#
loop_
_entity_poly.entity_id
_entity_poly.type
_entity_poly.pdbx_seq_one_letter_code
_entity_poly.pdbx_strand_id
1 'polypeptide(L)'
;NGGDVGYITGTYDAANIYLTSHLKTGNSYADGGGATLNFNATNNITINQASFDNSDAGTQKSYMNFKGSNVKVSGSSFTDDTNGGFSFSGNNNNSVISFNQTNFNQGTYNFSNSASSSFNNSSFNQGTYHFNSAQSAFNNSSFNQGTYDFNDSVSFNNDTFNQGAYHFNTSKVSFSGANTLNSSSPFASLKGSVSFGSGAIFNLNQTLNNNQTYDILTTNGAIQYGVYQSYLWDLINYKGDKAISHVEVGNNTYDVTFDVNGQDETLQETFNNQSITTQFLGDNLQQEAQKTYQEDVSNSQNALNGVTSDN
;
A
#
# COMPACT_ATOMS: atom_id res chain seq x y z
N ASN A 1 33.49 -16.57 -26.91
CA ASN A 1 32.85 -15.79 -27.98
C ASN A 1 31.36 -15.89 -27.82
N GLY A 2 30.80 -15.11 -26.88
CA GLY A 2 29.37 -14.81 -26.87
C GLY A 2 29.11 -13.98 -28.12
N GLY A 3 28.24 -14.47 -29.00
CA GLY A 3 27.98 -13.80 -30.26
C GLY A 3 27.36 -12.43 -29.98
N ASP A 4 27.69 -11.42 -30.78
CA ASP A 4 26.90 -10.19 -30.85
C ASP A 4 25.46 -10.58 -31.22
N VAL A 5 24.59 -10.73 -30.22
CA VAL A 5 23.18 -11.07 -30.46
C VAL A 5 22.43 -9.74 -30.61
N GLY A 6 21.89 -9.53 -31.82
CA GLY A 6 21.26 -8.27 -32.18
C GLY A 6 20.05 -7.93 -31.31
N TYR A 7 19.75 -6.64 -31.22
CA TYR A 7 18.53 -6.14 -30.59
C TYR A 7 17.32 -6.37 -31.51
N ILE A 8 16.26 -6.98 -31.00
CA ILE A 8 15.04 -7.21 -31.81
C ILE A 8 14.00 -6.13 -31.52
N THR A 9 13.40 -5.59 -32.57
CA THR A 9 12.18 -4.79 -32.45
C THR A 9 11.05 -5.47 -33.23
N GLY A 10 9.96 -5.80 -32.52
CA GLY A 10 8.75 -6.37 -33.11
C GLY A 10 7.56 -5.45 -32.86
N THR A 11 6.71 -5.27 -33.86
CA THR A 11 5.45 -4.53 -33.72
C THR A 11 4.30 -5.36 -34.27
N TYR A 12 3.24 -5.46 -33.47
CA TYR A 12 2.05 -6.25 -33.76
C TYR A 12 0.84 -5.33 -33.71
N ASP A 13 0.36 -4.90 -34.88
CA ASP A 13 -0.80 -4.04 -35.02
C ASP A 13 -2.04 -4.87 -35.37
N ALA A 14 -3.12 -4.74 -34.59
CA ALA A 14 -4.38 -5.40 -34.88
C ALA A 14 -5.58 -4.60 -34.34
N ALA A 15 -6.79 -4.98 -34.74
CA ALA A 15 -7.99 -4.38 -34.14
C ALA A 15 -8.15 -4.81 -32.67
N ASN A 16 -7.94 -6.09 -32.40
CA ASN A 16 -7.92 -6.67 -31.07
C ASN A 16 -6.72 -7.62 -30.97
N ILE A 17 -6.10 -7.66 -29.79
CA ILE A 17 -4.99 -8.57 -29.50
C ILE A 17 -5.38 -9.42 -28.29
N TYR A 18 -5.22 -10.74 -28.41
CA TYR A 18 -5.47 -11.71 -27.35
C TYR A 18 -4.19 -12.51 -27.10
N LEU A 19 -3.67 -12.48 -25.87
CA LEU A 19 -2.41 -13.12 -25.49
C LEU A 19 -2.65 -14.11 -24.34
N THR A 20 -2.28 -15.37 -24.55
CA THR A 20 -2.33 -16.45 -23.54
C THR A 20 -1.03 -17.24 -23.49
N SER A 21 0.05 -16.63 -23.97
CA SER A 21 1.32 -17.32 -24.23
C SER A 21 2.33 -17.08 -23.11
N HIS A 22 3.39 -17.89 -23.11
CA HIS A 22 4.63 -17.59 -22.41
C HIS A 22 5.56 -16.89 -23.41
N LEU A 23 5.87 -15.62 -23.17
CA LEU A 23 6.78 -14.83 -24.01
C LEU A 23 8.02 -14.46 -23.22
N LYS A 24 9.19 -14.74 -23.80
CA LYS A 24 10.48 -14.41 -23.21
C LYS A 24 11.35 -13.64 -24.19
N THR A 25 11.94 -12.54 -23.76
CA THR A 25 13.05 -11.87 -24.45
C THR A 25 14.35 -12.19 -23.72
N GLY A 26 15.49 -11.88 -24.35
CA GLY A 26 16.80 -12.35 -23.89
C GLY A 26 17.26 -13.60 -24.65
N ASN A 27 18.41 -14.13 -24.25
CA ASN A 27 18.96 -15.38 -24.79
C ASN A 27 19.29 -16.34 -23.63
N SER A 28 19.50 -17.63 -23.92
CA SER A 28 19.79 -18.64 -22.89
C SER A 28 21.14 -18.48 -22.19
N TYR A 29 22.00 -17.60 -22.69
CA TYR A 29 23.37 -17.38 -22.24
C TYR A 29 23.55 -16.08 -21.44
N ALA A 30 22.50 -15.25 -21.34
CA ALA A 30 22.48 -13.95 -20.64
C ALA A 30 23.60 -12.97 -21.08
N ASP A 31 24.10 -13.10 -22.32
CA ASP A 31 25.36 -12.48 -22.74
C ASP A 31 25.24 -11.38 -23.82
N GLY A 32 24.02 -10.90 -24.12
CA GLY A 32 23.84 -9.68 -24.92
C GLY A 32 22.82 -9.76 -26.05
N GLY A 33 21.51 -9.77 -25.73
CA GLY A 33 20.44 -9.64 -26.72
C GLY A 33 19.12 -9.22 -26.07
N GLY A 34 18.74 -7.95 -26.22
CA GLY A 34 17.49 -7.38 -25.72
C GLY A 34 16.43 -7.29 -26.82
N ALA A 35 15.20 -6.96 -26.43
CA ALA A 35 14.14 -6.72 -27.41
C ALA A 35 13.13 -5.67 -26.98
N THR A 36 12.56 -4.97 -27.95
CA THR A 36 11.35 -4.18 -27.78
C THR A 36 10.21 -4.84 -28.55
N LEU A 37 9.15 -5.27 -27.85
CA LEU A 37 7.94 -5.81 -28.45
C LEU A 37 6.75 -4.87 -28.21
N ASN A 38 6.14 -4.40 -29.29
CA ASN A 38 4.99 -3.48 -29.24
C ASN A 38 3.72 -4.21 -29.67
N PHE A 39 2.73 -4.28 -28.80
CA PHE A 39 1.39 -4.80 -29.07
C PHE A 39 0.42 -3.63 -29.13
N ASN A 40 -0.03 -3.29 -30.34
CA ASN A 40 -0.89 -2.15 -30.61
C ASN A 40 -2.27 -2.60 -31.07
N ALA A 41 -3.27 -2.49 -30.20
CA ALA A 41 -4.66 -2.73 -30.53
C ALA A 41 -5.40 -1.41 -30.77
N THR A 42 -6.15 -1.28 -31.87
CA THR A 42 -7.05 -0.12 -32.03
C THR A 42 -8.21 -0.18 -31.04
N ASN A 43 -8.66 -1.38 -30.67
CA ASN A 43 -9.74 -1.60 -29.70
C ASN A 43 -9.23 -2.20 -28.40
N ASN A 44 -9.03 -3.52 -28.32
CA ASN A 44 -8.80 -4.19 -27.05
C ASN A 44 -7.52 -5.02 -27.05
N ILE A 45 -6.79 -4.96 -25.94
CA ILE A 45 -5.81 -5.97 -25.55
C ILE A 45 -6.44 -6.80 -24.43
N THR A 46 -6.37 -8.11 -24.56
CA THR A 46 -6.69 -9.03 -23.48
C THR A 46 -5.54 -10.01 -23.28
N ILE A 47 -5.01 -10.05 -22.07
CA ILE A 47 -3.95 -10.94 -21.63
C ILE A 47 -4.53 -11.84 -20.55
N ASN A 48 -4.48 -13.15 -20.74
CA ASN A 48 -5.14 -14.09 -19.84
C ASN A 48 -4.27 -15.31 -19.61
N GLN A 49 -3.95 -15.62 -18.34
CA GLN A 49 -3.14 -16.79 -17.98
C GLN A 49 -1.79 -16.85 -18.72
N ALA A 50 -1.22 -15.69 -19.02
CA ALA A 50 0.04 -15.54 -19.77
C ALA A 50 1.20 -15.13 -18.86
N SER A 51 2.44 -15.44 -19.24
CA SER A 51 3.64 -14.94 -18.57
C SER A 51 4.57 -14.23 -19.54
N PHE A 52 5.11 -13.10 -19.12
CA PHE A 52 6.05 -12.30 -19.90
C PHE A 52 7.33 -12.10 -19.11
N ASP A 53 8.45 -12.50 -19.70
CA ASP A 53 9.76 -12.54 -19.06
C ASP A 53 10.78 -11.80 -19.93
N ASN A 54 11.15 -10.60 -19.50
CA ASN A 54 12.33 -9.92 -20.02
C ASN A 54 13.55 -10.46 -19.28
N SER A 55 14.12 -11.56 -19.74
CA SER A 55 15.24 -12.21 -19.05
C SER A 55 16.56 -11.48 -19.29
N ASP A 56 17.50 -11.68 -18.35
CA ASP A 56 18.84 -11.10 -18.39
C ASP A 56 19.45 -11.19 -19.80
N ALA A 57 19.93 -10.04 -20.25
CA ALA A 57 20.44 -9.79 -21.59
C ALA A 57 21.78 -9.05 -21.54
N GLY A 58 22.54 -9.24 -20.45
CA GLY A 58 23.82 -8.58 -20.23
C GLY A 58 23.65 -7.08 -20.08
N THR A 59 24.19 -6.30 -21.01
CA THR A 59 24.08 -4.83 -20.98
C THR A 59 22.84 -4.28 -21.69
N GLN A 60 22.09 -5.13 -22.40
CA GLN A 60 20.89 -4.71 -23.15
C GLN A 60 19.64 -4.73 -22.28
N LYS A 61 18.69 -3.86 -22.61
CA LYS A 61 17.40 -3.71 -21.91
C LYS A 61 16.24 -4.16 -22.78
N SER A 62 15.30 -4.87 -22.19
CA SER A 62 14.10 -5.33 -22.88
C SER A 62 12.85 -4.56 -22.48
N TYR A 63 11.93 -4.41 -23.43
CA TYR A 63 10.69 -3.68 -23.24
C TYR A 63 9.53 -4.42 -23.90
N MET A 64 8.41 -4.53 -23.19
CA MET A 64 7.15 -4.95 -23.81
C MET A 64 6.08 -3.90 -23.55
N ASN A 65 5.50 -3.38 -24.63
CA ASN A 65 4.53 -2.30 -24.61
C ASN A 65 3.18 -2.79 -25.09
N PHE A 66 2.14 -2.57 -24.29
CA PHE A 66 0.75 -2.94 -24.56
C PHE A 66 -0.08 -1.67 -24.66
N LYS A 67 -0.59 -1.39 -25.86
CA LYS A 67 -1.39 -0.20 -26.15
C LYS A 67 -2.76 -0.57 -26.71
N GLY A 68 -3.84 -0.16 -26.05
CA GLY A 68 -5.20 -0.41 -26.53
C GLY A 68 -6.25 0.49 -25.90
N SER A 69 -7.43 0.60 -26.51
CA SER A 69 -8.54 1.40 -25.96
C SER A 69 -9.05 0.81 -24.64
N ASN A 70 -9.08 -0.53 -24.53
CA ASN A 70 -9.18 -1.23 -23.26
C ASN A 70 -8.05 -2.25 -23.15
N VAL A 71 -7.37 -2.30 -22.00
CA VAL A 71 -6.33 -3.29 -21.73
C VAL A 71 -6.76 -4.10 -20.51
N LYS A 72 -7.01 -5.39 -20.70
CA LYS A 72 -7.46 -6.30 -19.63
C LYS A 72 -6.43 -7.39 -19.43
N VAL A 73 -5.97 -7.56 -18.20
CA VAL A 73 -4.97 -8.55 -17.84
C VAL A 73 -5.50 -9.39 -16.68
N SER A 74 -5.48 -10.70 -16.81
CA SER A 74 -5.97 -11.60 -15.76
C SER A 74 -5.09 -12.83 -15.59
N GLY A 75 -4.78 -13.17 -14.33
CA GLY A 75 -4.07 -14.41 -13.99
C GLY A 75 -2.68 -14.49 -14.61
N SER A 76 -2.03 -13.34 -14.77
CA SER A 76 -0.81 -13.20 -15.56
C SER A 76 0.38 -12.74 -14.72
N SER A 77 1.58 -12.98 -15.22
CA SER A 77 2.82 -12.50 -14.61
C SER A 77 3.71 -11.77 -15.59
N PHE A 78 4.41 -10.76 -15.06
CA PHE A 78 5.40 -9.98 -15.78
C PHE A 78 6.68 -9.96 -14.94
N THR A 79 7.82 -10.25 -15.56
CA THR A 79 9.13 -10.22 -14.93
C THR A 79 10.14 -9.50 -15.81
N ASP A 80 10.96 -8.61 -15.24
CA ASP A 80 12.08 -8.00 -15.95
C ASP A 80 13.38 -8.03 -15.15
N ASP A 81 14.38 -8.71 -15.71
CA ASP A 81 15.74 -8.85 -15.19
C ASP A 81 16.76 -8.04 -16.02
N THR A 82 16.29 -7.09 -16.86
CA THR A 82 17.15 -6.34 -17.80
C THR A 82 17.32 -4.87 -17.45
N ASN A 83 16.74 -4.42 -16.33
CA ASN A 83 16.56 -2.99 -16.02
C ASN A 83 15.79 -2.23 -17.11
N GLY A 84 14.93 -2.95 -17.82
CA GLY A 84 14.01 -2.47 -18.81
C GLY A 84 12.62 -2.35 -18.21
N GLY A 85 11.60 -2.90 -18.88
CA GLY A 85 10.28 -2.97 -18.26
C GLY A 85 9.08 -3.19 -19.17
N PHE A 86 7.92 -2.83 -18.62
CA PHE A 86 6.62 -3.02 -19.22
C PHE A 86 5.82 -1.71 -19.24
N SER A 87 5.11 -1.46 -20.34
CA SER A 87 4.20 -0.32 -20.45
C SER A 87 2.80 -0.79 -20.81
N PHE A 88 1.80 -0.33 -20.07
CA PHE A 88 0.38 -0.51 -20.36
C PHE A 88 -0.24 0.87 -20.54
N SER A 89 -0.70 1.15 -21.76
CA SER A 89 -1.23 2.46 -22.11
C SER A 89 -2.56 2.37 -22.83
N GLY A 90 -3.43 3.33 -22.54
CA GLY A 90 -4.63 3.52 -23.33
C GLY A 90 -4.32 4.08 -24.72
N ASN A 91 -5.30 4.07 -25.61
CA ASN A 91 -5.22 4.83 -26.85
C ASN A 91 -5.41 6.33 -26.62
N ASN A 92 -6.14 6.70 -25.56
CA ASN A 92 -6.40 8.06 -25.12
C ASN A 92 -6.82 8.06 -23.63
N ASN A 93 -6.95 9.26 -23.04
CA ASN A 93 -7.34 9.44 -21.65
C ASN A 93 -8.76 8.98 -21.27
N ASN A 94 -9.54 8.41 -22.19
CA ASN A 94 -10.84 7.79 -21.91
C ASN A 94 -10.73 6.25 -21.85
N SER A 95 -9.56 5.68 -22.11
CA SER A 95 -9.29 4.25 -22.02
C SER A 95 -9.42 3.72 -20.59
N VAL A 96 -9.67 2.41 -20.49
CA VAL A 96 -9.72 1.69 -19.21
C VAL A 96 -8.69 0.56 -19.23
N ILE A 97 -7.87 0.52 -18.18
CA ILE A 97 -6.85 -0.52 -17.99
C ILE A 97 -7.20 -1.29 -16.72
N SER A 98 -7.24 -2.62 -16.78
CA SER A 98 -7.61 -3.43 -15.62
C SER A 98 -6.74 -4.68 -15.48
N PHE A 99 -6.32 -4.94 -14.25
CA PHE A 99 -5.54 -6.09 -13.85
C PHE A 99 -6.30 -6.88 -12.77
N ASN A 100 -6.30 -8.19 -12.89
CA ASN A 100 -6.91 -9.09 -11.92
C ASN A 100 -6.01 -10.31 -11.69
N GLN A 101 -5.62 -10.60 -10.45
CA GLN A 101 -4.73 -11.72 -10.15
C GLN A 101 -3.42 -11.62 -10.95
N THR A 102 -2.83 -10.43 -10.99
CA THR A 102 -1.62 -10.15 -11.78
C THR A 102 -0.41 -9.98 -10.87
N ASN A 103 0.68 -10.64 -11.20
CA ASN A 103 1.96 -10.47 -10.50
C ASN A 103 2.92 -9.65 -11.37
N PHE A 104 3.40 -8.55 -10.81
CA PHE A 104 4.46 -7.74 -11.42
C PHE A 104 5.74 -7.94 -10.61
N ASN A 105 6.82 -8.35 -11.24
CA ASN A 105 8.07 -8.71 -10.58
C ASN A 105 9.25 -8.03 -11.26
N GLN A 106 10.04 -7.21 -10.59
CA GLN A 106 11.28 -6.65 -11.17
C GLN A 106 11.07 -5.77 -12.42
N GLY A 107 11.98 -4.81 -12.58
CA GLY A 107 11.95 -3.79 -13.64
C GLY A 107 10.98 -2.63 -13.41
N THR A 108 10.73 -1.90 -14.49
CA THR A 108 9.95 -0.66 -14.50
C THR A 108 8.59 -0.87 -15.13
N TYR A 109 7.51 -0.45 -14.46
CA TYR A 109 6.15 -0.56 -14.94
C TYR A 109 5.53 0.81 -15.11
N ASN A 110 4.96 1.07 -16.30
CA ASN A 110 4.25 2.30 -16.60
C ASN A 110 2.78 2.00 -16.92
N PHE A 111 1.86 2.60 -16.16
CA PHE A 111 0.41 2.52 -16.41
C PHE A 111 -0.11 3.91 -16.74
N SER A 112 -0.52 4.17 -17.99
CA SER A 112 -0.72 5.55 -18.45
C SER A 112 -1.81 5.74 -19.49
N ASN A 113 -2.10 7.01 -19.80
CA ASN A 113 -3.02 7.44 -20.86
C ASN A 113 -4.39 6.75 -20.74
N SER A 114 -4.97 6.79 -19.54
CA SER A 114 -6.25 6.13 -19.25
C SER A 114 -7.05 6.94 -18.24
N ALA A 115 -8.38 6.88 -18.35
CA ALA A 115 -9.28 7.49 -17.37
C ALA A 115 -9.16 6.76 -16.03
N SER A 116 -9.01 5.44 -16.09
CA SER A 116 -8.90 4.60 -14.91
C SER A 116 -7.99 3.41 -15.14
N SER A 117 -7.11 3.17 -14.18
CA SER A 117 -6.42 1.89 -14.00
C SER A 117 -6.92 1.20 -12.73
N SER A 118 -7.25 -0.09 -12.81
CA SER A 118 -7.72 -0.86 -11.66
C SER A 118 -6.89 -2.13 -11.45
N PHE A 119 -6.48 -2.39 -10.22
CA PHE A 119 -5.67 -3.53 -9.83
C PHE A 119 -6.39 -4.31 -8.75
N ASN A 120 -6.82 -5.54 -9.07
CA ASN A 120 -7.56 -6.40 -8.17
C ASN A 120 -6.73 -7.64 -7.88
N ASN A 121 -6.54 -7.99 -6.61
CA ASN A 121 -5.77 -9.16 -6.20
C ASN A 121 -4.38 -9.20 -6.86
N SER A 122 -3.73 -8.04 -7.01
CA SER A 122 -2.47 -7.92 -7.73
C SER A 122 -1.30 -7.77 -6.77
N SER A 123 -0.15 -8.31 -7.13
CA SER A 123 1.07 -8.22 -6.33
C SER A 123 2.13 -7.42 -7.08
N PHE A 124 2.71 -6.45 -6.40
CA PHE A 124 3.81 -5.64 -6.90
C PHE A 124 5.08 -6.04 -6.13
N ASN A 125 6.00 -6.73 -6.81
CA ASN A 125 7.16 -7.38 -6.21
C ASN A 125 8.44 -6.77 -6.76
N GLN A 126 9.23 -6.11 -5.93
CA GLN A 126 10.58 -5.61 -6.24
C GLN A 126 10.62 -4.86 -7.57
N GLY A 127 10.23 -3.60 -7.66
CA GLY A 127 10.22 -2.89 -8.95
C GLY A 127 10.01 -1.39 -8.82
N THR A 128 9.94 -0.69 -9.95
CA THR A 128 9.53 0.72 -10.00
C THR A 128 8.20 0.82 -10.73
N TYR A 129 7.19 1.40 -10.09
CA TYR A 129 5.81 1.41 -10.57
C TYR A 129 5.31 2.84 -10.71
N HIS A 130 4.97 3.24 -11.92
CA HIS A 130 4.41 4.56 -12.21
C HIS A 130 2.93 4.45 -12.59
N PHE A 131 2.06 4.95 -11.70
CA PHE A 131 0.61 4.99 -11.90
C PHE A 131 0.19 6.38 -12.38
N ASN A 132 0.07 6.52 -13.70
CA ASN A 132 -0.15 7.78 -14.43
C ASN A 132 -1.52 7.82 -15.13
N SER A 133 -2.52 7.19 -14.52
CA SER A 133 -3.93 7.27 -14.96
C SER A 133 -4.67 8.29 -14.11
N ALA A 134 -5.70 8.94 -14.67
CA ALA A 134 -6.43 9.98 -13.95
C ALA A 134 -7.00 9.48 -12.61
N GLN A 135 -7.43 8.22 -12.56
CA GLN A 135 -7.71 7.47 -11.34
C GLN A 135 -6.96 6.13 -11.35
N SER A 136 -6.29 5.81 -10.24
CA SER A 136 -5.75 4.47 -9.98
C SER A 136 -6.48 3.85 -8.79
N ALA A 137 -6.99 2.64 -8.95
CA ALA A 137 -7.75 1.94 -7.91
C ALA A 137 -7.12 0.59 -7.60
N PHE A 138 -6.87 0.34 -6.32
CA PHE A 138 -6.31 -0.89 -5.81
C PHE A 138 -7.33 -1.58 -4.91
N ASN A 139 -7.45 -2.89 -5.08
CA ASN A 139 -8.34 -3.73 -4.29
C ASN A 139 -7.67 -5.06 -3.99
N ASN A 140 -7.58 -5.42 -2.71
CA ASN A 140 -6.93 -6.66 -2.25
C ASN A 140 -5.51 -6.84 -2.84
N SER A 141 -4.78 -5.74 -3.06
CA SER A 141 -3.47 -5.77 -3.69
C SER A 141 -2.35 -5.68 -2.65
N SER A 142 -1.20 -6.26 -2.98
CA SER A 142 -0.02 -6.28 -2.12
C SER A 142 1.11 -5.43 -2.70
N PHE A 143 1.55 -4.44 -1.93
CA PHE A 143 2.71 -3.61 -2.22
C PHE A 143 3.91 -4.15 -1.44
N ASN A 144 4.76 -4.93 -2.12
CA ASN A 144 6.00 -5.47 -1.55
C ASN A 144 7.16 -4.49 -1.79
N GLN A 145 8.40 -4.90 -1.49
CA GLN A 145 9.57 -4.05 -1.73
C GLN A 145 9.51 -3.43 -3.15
N GLY A 146 9.80 -2.14 -3.29
CA GLY A 146 9.73 -1.43 -4.56
C GLY A 146 9.60 0.07 -4.38
N THR A 147 9.55 0.78 -5.50
CA THR A 147 9.30 2.23 -5.57
C THR A 147 7.97 2.45 -6.26
N TYR A 148 7.09 3.24 -5.65
CA TYR A 148 5.72 3.45 -6.09
C TYR A 148 5.43 4.93 -6.28
N ASP A 149 5.15 5.33 -7.51
CA ASP A 149 4.82 6.70 -7.86
C ASP A 149 3.34 6.79 -8.28
N PHE A 150 2.54 7.44 -7.44
CA PHE A 150 1.12 7.66 -7.70
C PHE A 150 0.89 9.09 -8.17
N ASN A 151 0.22 9.25 -9.30
CA ASN A 151 -0.19 10.55 -9.82
C ASN A 151 -1.73 10.68 -9.80
N ASP A 152 -2.20 11.92 -9.87
CA ASP A 152 -3.62 12.29 -9.94
C ASP A 152 -4.45 11.81 -8.76
N SER A 153 -5.38 10.85 -8.93
CA SER A 153 -6.25 10.38 -7.85
C SER A 153 -6.06 8.89 -7.60
N VAL A 154 -6.02 8.50 -6.33
CA VAL A 154 -5.80 7.10 -5.93
C VAL A 154 -6.80 6.63 -4.88
N SER A 155 -7.20 5.37 -4.97
CA SER A 155 -8.04 4.70 -3.98
C SER A 155 -7.47 3.35 -3.58
N PHE A 156 -7.43 3.09 -2.28
CA PHE A 156 -6.97 1.83 -1.70
C PHE A 156 -8.12 1.13 -0.97
N ASN A 157 -8.24 -0.18 -1.17
CA ASN A 157 -9.30 -0.99 -0.60
C ASN A 157 -8.84 -2.40 -0.23
N ASN A 158 -8.74 -2.68 1.07
CA ASN A 158 -8.21 -3.94 1.58
C ASN A 158 -6.78 -4.24 1.09
N ASP A 159 -5.96 -3.20 0.88
CA ASP A 159 -4.61 -3.37 0.38
C ASP A 159 -3.61 -3.64 1.50
N THR A 160 -2.52 -4.34 1.19
CA THR A 160 -1.44 -4.65 2.13
C THR A 160 -0.15 -3.98 1.71
N PHE A 161 0.46 -3.23 2.61
CA PHE A 161 1.71 -2.51 2.41
C PHE A 161 2.80 -3.17 3.24
N ASN A 162 3.67 -3.94 2.57
CA ASN A 162 4.70 -4.76 3.21
C ASN A 162 6.01 -4.01 3.42
N GLN A 163 6.51 -3.37 2.37
CA GLN A 163 7.74 -2.57 2.36
C GLN A 163 7.73 -1.71 1.10
N GLY A 164 8.43 -0.57 1.06
CA GLY A 164 8.63 0.18 -0.18
C GLY A 164 8.94 1.65 0.05
N ALA A 165 9.32 2.33 -1.04
CA ALA A 165 9.37 3.78 -1.12
C ALA A 165 8.13 4.26 -1.88
N TYR A 166 7.38 5.20 -1.30
CA TYR A 166 6.10 5.65 -1.84
C TYR A 166 6.15 7.15 -2.07
N HIS A 167 5.78 7.57 -3.28
CA HIS A 167 5.69 8.97 -3.67
C HIS A 167 4.28 9.27 -4.16
N PHE A 168 3.62 10.19 -3.46
CA PHE A 168 2.26 10.60 -3.78
C PHE A 168 2.27 11.99 -4.39
N ASN A 169 2.17 12.05 -5.71
CA ASN A 169 1.90 13.28 -6.45
C ASN A 169 0.40 13.39 -6.78
N THR A 170 -0.43 13.08 -5.78
CA THR A 170 -1.87 12.94 -5.93
C THR A 170 -2.61 14.19 -5.46
N SER A 171 -3.72 14.50 -6.12
CA SER A 171 -4.70 15.51 -5.72
C SER A 171 -5.73 14.97 -4.73
N LYS A 172 -6.03 13.67 -4.79
CA LYS A 172 -6.98 12.98 -3.91
C LYS A 172 -6.51 11.56 -3.57
N VAL A 173 -6.70 11.18 -2.31
CA VAL A 173 -6.46 9.83 -1.80
C VAL A 173 -7.71 9.37 -1.06
N SER A 174 -8.12 8.13 -1.28
CA SER A 174 -9.26 7.54 -0.57
C SER A 174 -8.94 6.15 -0.05
N PHE A 175 -9.45 5.84 1.12
CA PHE A 175 -9.28 4.55 1.78
C PHE A 175 -10.63 3.93 2.06
N SER A 176 -10.74 2.62 1.84
CA SER A 176 -11.89 1.81 2.22
C SER A 176 -11.40 0.44 2.66
N GLY A 177 -12.24 -0.33 3.35
CA GLY A 177 -11.82 -1.62 3.88
C GLY A 177 -10.57 -1.55 4.79
N ALA A 178 -9.99 -2.71 5.08
CA ALA A 178 -8.86 -2.83 5.98
C ALA A 178 -7.52 -2.73 5.23
N ASN A 179 -6.88 -1.56 5.26
CA ASN A 179 -5.57 -1.35 4.67
C ASN A 179 -4.49 -1.69 5.71
N THR A 180 -3.69 -2.72 5.45
CA THR A 180 -2.72 -3.27 6.41
C THR A 180 -1.33 -2.70 6.19
N LEU A 181 -0.72 -2.17 7.25
CA LEU A 181 0.61 -1.56 7.25
C LEU A 181 1.59 -2.43 8.05
N ASN A 182 2.46 -3.15 7.36
CA ASN A 182 3.43 -4.07 7.99
C ASN A 182 4.80 -3.41 8.28
N SER A 183 5.00 -2.16 7.84
CA SER A 183 6.25 -1.40 7.99
C SER A 183 5.97 0.10 8.23
N SER A 184 6.98 0.95 8.08
CA SER A 184 6.82 2.41 7.99
C SER A 184 5.65 2.78 7.07
N SER A 185 4.88 3.79 7.46
CA SER A 185 3.68 4.13 6.72
C SER A 185 4.01 4.62 5.30
N PRO A 186 3.31 4.11 4.27
CA PRO A 186 3.38 4.69 2.94
C PRO A 186 2.79 6.12 2.89
N PHE A 187 1.95 6.51 3.85
CA PHE A 187 1.12 7.72 3.76
C PHE A 187 1.65 8.90 4.59
N ALA A 188 2.89 8.86 5.06
CA ALA A 188 3.51 9.94 5.84
C ALA A 188 3.78 11.24 5.05
N SER A 189 3.54 11.26 3.72
CA SER A 189 3.74 12.46 2.89
C SER A 189 2.78 12.51 1.69
N LEU A 190 1.49 12.63 1.97
CA LEU A 190 0.48 12.83 0.93
C LEU A 190 0.38 14.31 0.54
N LYS A 191 0.14 14.60 -0.74
CA LYS A 191 -0.06 15.97 -1.23
C LYS A 191 -1.53 16.39 -1.32
N GLY A 192 -2.44 15.43 -1.52
CA GLY A 192 -3.85 15.67 -1.83
C GLY A 192 -4.80 15.51 -0.64
N SER A 193 -6.07 15.88 -0.83
CA SER A 193 -7.11 15.64 0.19
C SER A 193 -7.32 14.15 0.44
N VAL A 194 -7.60 13.78 1.68
CA VAL A 194 -7.81 12.39 2.12
C VAL A 194 -9.27 12.19 2.50
N SER A 195 -9.84 11.03 2.16
CA SER A 195 -11.21 10.66 2.51
C SER A 195 -11.33 9.18 2.87
N PHE A 196 -12.34 8.86 3.67
CA PHE A 196 -12.60 7.50 4.13
C PHE A 196 -13.98 7.02 3.64
N GLY A 197 -13.97 5.90 2.93
CA GLY A 197 -15.15 5.17 2.49
C GLY A 197 -15.62 4.15 3.53
N SER A 198 -16.53 3.27 3.12
CA SER A 198 -17.09 2.25 4.01
C SER A 198 -16.02 1.28 4.52
N GLY A 199 -16.02 1.03 5.83
CA GLY A 199 -15.16 0.05 6.48
C GLY A 199 -13.66 0.39 6.42
N ALA A 200 -13.30 1.64 6.14
CA ALA A 200 -11.93 2.11 6.16
C ALA A 200 -11.31 1.87 7.55
N ILE A 201 -10.20 1.14 7.56
CA ILE A 201 -9.38 0.82 8.73
C ILE A 201 -7.91 0.87 8.27
N PHE A 202 -7.03 1.44 9.09
CA PHE A 202 -5.59 1.21 9.04
C PHE A 202 -5.24 0.13 10.04
N ASN A 203 -4.89 -1.06 9.57
CA ASN A 203 -4.43 -2.14 10.41
C ASN A 203 -2.91 -2.05 10.56
N LEU A 204 -2.45 -1.55 11.70
CA LEU A 204 -1.04 -1.47 12.05
C LEU A 204 -0.53 -2.84 12.46
N ASN A 205 0.09 -3.56 11.52
CA ASN A 205 0.56 -4.93 11.75
C ASN A 205 2.09 -4.99 11.87
N GLN A 206 2.65 -4.05 12.63
CA GLN A 206 4.07 -4.00 12.98
C GLN A 206 4.21 -3.81 14.48
N THR A 207 5.35 -4.18 15.03
CA THR A 207 5.62 -3.97 16.46
C THR A 207 6.10 -2.55 16.67
N LEU A 208 5.41 -1.81 17.53
CA LEU A 208 5.81 -0.47 17.95
C LEU A 208 6.58 -0.56 19.26
N ASN A 209 7.64 0.23 19.41
CA ASN A 209 8.44 0.27 20.63
C ASN A 209 7.90 1.32 21.61
N ASN A 210 8.25 1.21 22.90
CA ASN A 210 7.79 2.16 23.91
C ASN A 210 8.10 3.62 23.54
N ASN A 211 7.08 4.47 23.61
CA ASN A 211 7.09 5.88 23.21
C ASN A 211 7.36 6.14 21.71
N GLN A 212 7.36 5.12 20.87
CA GLN A 212 7.52 5.29 19.43
C GLN A 212 6.27 5.96 18.84
N THR A 213 6.46 7.12 18.22
CA THR A 213 5.45 7.70 17.35
C THR A 213 5.46 7.00 15.99
N TYR A 214 4.28 6.59 15.53
CA TYR A 214 4.04 6.08 14.20
C TYR A 214 3.11 7.05 13.46
N ASP A 215 3.65 7.69 12.42
CA ASP A 215 2.89 8.55 11.53
C ASP A 215 2.11 7.67 10.55
N ILE A 216 0.83 7.42 10.83
CA ILE A 216 -0.03 6.62 9.95
C ILE A 216 -0.25 7.36 8.65
N LEU A 217 -0.54 8.66 8.73
CA LEU A 217 -0.85 9.46 7.56
C LEU A 217 -0.60 10.93 7.87
N THR A 218 0.09 11.60 6.96
CA THR A 218 0.23 13.05 6.95
C THR A 218 -0.05 13.58 5.55
N THR A 219 -0.78 14.68 5.45
CA THR A 219 -1.16 15.30 4.18
C THR A 219 -1.05 16.82 4.17
N ASN A 220 -0.69 17.38 3.01
CA ASN A 220 -0.81 18.82 2.73
C ASN A 220 -2.25 19.25 2.39
N GLY A 221 -3.15 18.30 2.16
CA GLY A 221 -4.58 18.54 1.94
C GLY A 221 -5.36 18.66 3.25
N ALA A 222 -6.64 18.30 3.21
CA ALA A 222 -7.46 18.11 4.41
C ALA A 222 -7.90 16.65 4.50
N ILE A 223 -7.96 16.13 5.73
CA ILE A 223 -8.54 14.83 6.05
C ILE A 223 -10.06 15.02 6.25
N GLN A 224 -10.85 14.32 5.45
CA GLN A 224 -12.30 14.30 5.53
C GLN A 224 -12.75 13.02 6.27
N TYR A 225 -12.91 13.12 7.59
CA TYR A 225 -13.31 11.98 8.43
C TYR A 225 -14.72 11.45 8.13
N GLY A 226 -15.61 12.31 7.63
CA GLY A 226 -16.96 11.91 7.24
C GLY A 226 -17.71 11.28 8.42
N VAL A 227 -18.20 10.05 8.23
CA VAL A 227 -18.96 9.34 9.27
C VAL A 227 -18.10 9.01 10.50
N TYR A 228 -16.78 8.89 10.36
CA TYR A 228 -15.85 8.53 11.44
C TYR A 228 -15.60 9.66 12.44
N GLN A 229 -16.12 10.86 12.21
CA GLN A 229 -15.94 12.02 13.10
C GLN A 229 -16.36 11.73 14.56
N SER A 230 -17.30 10.80 14.77
CA SER A 230 -17.80 10.42 16.10
C SER A 230 -17.16 9.15 16.68
N TYR A 231 -16.29 8.49 15.93
CA TYR A 231 -15.66 7.21 16.30
C TYR A 231 -14.30 7.06 15.61
N LEU A 232 -13.42 8.03 15.86
CA LEU A 232 -12.12 8.12 15.19
C LEU A 232 -11.23 6.90 15.49
N TRP A 233 -11.32 6.35 16.70
CA TRP A 233 -10.61 5.14 17.12
C TRP A 233 -10.97 3.89 16.30
N ASP A 234 -12.14 3.85 15.64
CA ASP A 234 -12.51 2.73 14.76
C ASP A 234 -11.73 2.74 13.44
N LEU A 235 -10.97 3.81 13.14
CA LEU A 235 -10.11 3.88 11.95
C LEU A 235 -8.80 3.09 12.14
N ILE A 236 -8.47 2.65 13.35
CA ILE A 236 -7.19 2.01 13.64
C ILE A 236 -7.44 0.63 14.25
N ASN A 237 -6.85 -0.38 13.61
CA ASN A 237 -6.65 -1.68 14.22
C ASN A 237 -5.16 -1.84 14.52
N TYR A 238 -4.83 -2.62 15.52
CA TYR A 238 -3.45 -2.94 15.86
C TYR A 238 -3.29 -4.45 15.95
N LYS A 239 -2.31 -4.98 15.20
CA LYS A 239 -2.03 -6.43 15.09
C LYS A 239 -3.24 -7.29 14.68
N GLY A 240 -4.19 -6.70 13.95
CA GLY A 240 -5.42 -7.36 13.51
C GLY A 240 -6.61 -7.14 14.45
N ASP A 241 -6.35 -6.74 15.69
CA ASP A 241 -7.37 -6.55 16.71
C ASP A 241 -7.97 -5.15 16.67
N LYS A 242 -9.24 -5.08 17.05
CA LYS A 242 -9.99 -3.82 17.19
C LYS A 242 -9.78 -3.27 18.60
N ALA A 243 -10.00 -1.97 18.75
CA ALA A 243 -10.06 -1.34 20.07
C ALA A 243 -11.07 -2.05 20.97
N ILE A 244 -10.66 -2.34 22.21
CA ILE A 244 -11.52 -2.88 23.27
C ILE A 244 -12.00 -1.78 24.22
N SER A 245 -11.27 -0.67 24.32
CA SER A 245 -11.65 0.51 25.08
C SER A 245 -10.92 1.76 24.56
N HIS A 246 -11.45 2.94 24.88
CA HIS A 246 -10.80 4.21 24.61
C HIS A 246 -11.13 5.23 25.71
N VAL A 247 -10.22 6.17 25.94
CA VAL A 247 -10.42 7.34 26.81
C VAL A 247 -9.94 8.58 26.07
N GLU A 248 -10.79 9.60 25.96
CA GLU A 248 -10.37 10.90 25.42
C GLU A 248 -9.50 11.62 26.45
N VAL A 249 -8.28 11.96 26.05
CA VAL A 249 -7.31 12.70 26.89
C VAL A 249 -7.16 14.17 26.46
N GLY A 250 -7.94 14.59 25.47
CA GLY A 250 -8.08 15.98 25.00
C GLY A 250 -7.43 16.24 23.64
N ASN A 251 -7.77 17.35 23.00
CA ASN A 251 -7.21 17.78 21.70
C ASN A 251 -7.31 16.74 20.57
N ASN A 252 -8.43 16.00 20.47
CA ASN A 252 -8.62 14.87 19.55
C ASN A 252 -7.58 13.75 19.73
N THR A 253 -7.08 13.59 20.95
CA THR A 253 -6.19 12.52 21.37
C THR A 253 -6.93 11.53 22.26
N TYR A 254 -6.72 10.25 22.00
CA TYR A 254 -7.38 9.13 22.68
C TYR A 254 -6.35 8.10 23.10
N ASP A 255 -6.40 7.65 24.35
CA ASP A 255 -5.70 6.44 24.76
C ASP A 255 -6.62 5.25 24.44
N VAL A 256 -6.20 4.40 23.51
CA VAL A 256 -6.99 3.30 22.94
C VAL A 256 -6.31 1.98 23.24
N THR A 257 -7.02 1.08 23.91
CA THR A 257 -6.49 -0.22 24.33
C THR A 257 -6.94 -1.32 23.38
N PHE A 258 -6.02 -2.23 23.07
CA PHE A 258 -6.19 -3.40 22.23
C PHE A 258 -5.78 -4.65 23.00
N ASP A 259 -6.50 -5.75 22.84
CA ASP A 259 -6.06 -7.07 23.34
C ASP A 259 -5.20 -7.72 22.26
N VAL A 260 -3.88 -7.74 22.47
CA VAL A 260 -2.91 -8.33 21.55
C VAL A 260 -2.36 -9.62 22.17
N ASN A 261 -2.82 -10.76 21.65
CA ASN A 261 -2.45 -12.10 22.15
C ASN A 261 -2.73 -12.30 23.66
N GLY A 262 -3.82 -11.74 24.19
CA GLY A 262 -4.20 -11.85 25.59
C GLY A 262 -3.52 -10.83 26.50
N GLN A 263 -2.87 -9.80 25.94
CA GLN A 263 -2.23 -8.70 26.69
C GLN A 263 -2.77 -7.37 26.21
N ASP A 264 -3.11 -6.50 27.16
CA ASP A 264 -3.64 -5.18 26.85
C ASP A 264 -2.49 -4.24 26.48
N GLU A 265 -2.47 -3.77 25.23
CA GLU A 265 -1.53 -2.78 24.73
C GLU A 265 -2.29 -1.47 24.41
N THR A 266 -1.72 -0.33 24.80
CA THR A 266 -2.34 0.98 24.56
C THR A 266 -1.58 1.81 23.53
N LEU A 267 -2.33 2.35 22.56
CA LEU A 267 -1.89 3.38 21.63
C LEU A 267 -2.54 4.70 22.02
N GLN A 268 -1.73 5.75 22.13
CA GLN A 268 -2.24 7.11 22.13
C GLN A 268 -2.43 7.57 20.68
N GLU A 269 -3.68 7.68 20.24
CA GLU A 269 -4.06 8.05 18.88
C GLU A 269 -4.39 9.53 18.82
N THR A 270 -3.85 10.26 17.84
CA THR A 270 -4.13 11.69 17.65
C THR A 270 -4.63 11.93 16.23
N PHE A 271 -5.77 12.62 16.13
CA PHE A 271 -6.46 12.89 14.88
C PHE A 271 -6.55 14.40 14.62
N ASN A 272 -5.95 14.85 13.52
CA ASN A 272 -5.92 16.25 13.11
C ASN A 272 -6.45 16.44 11.69
N ASN A 273 -6.68 17.68 11.29
CA ASN A 273 -7.11 17.99 9.92
C ASN A 273 -6.10 17.57 8.83
N GLN A 274 -4.85 17.28 9.19
CA GLN A 274 -3.74 16.98 8.27
C GLN A 274 -2.91 15.77 8.66
N SER A 275 -3.15 15.18 9.84
CA SER A 275 -2.38 14.02 10.27
C SER A 275 -3.18 13.05 11.13
N ILE A 276 -2.80 11.79 11.08
CA ILE A 276 -3.21 10.72 11.98
C ILE A 276 -1.94 10.05 12.47
N THR A 277 -1.71 10.09 13.78
CA THR A 277 -0.50 9.54 14.40
C THR A 277 -0.86 8.70 15.61
N THR A 278 -0.05 7.68 15.91
CA THR A 278 -0.15 6.93 17.15
C THR A 278 1.16 7.01 17.92
N GLN A 279 1.12 6.96 19.24
CA GLN A 279 2.28 6.72 20.08
C GLN A 279 2.03 5.46 20.91
N PHE A 280 2.97 4.52 20.88
CA PHE A 280 2.85 3.31 21.68
C PHE A 280 3.18 3.60 23.14
N LEU A 281 2.21 3.42 24.03
CA LEU A 281 2.37 3.60 25.48
C LEU A 281 2.69 2.28 26.21
N GLY A 282 2.54 1.14 25.52
CA GLY A 282 2.71 -0.18 26.10
C GLY A 282 1.54 -0.63 26.97
N ASP A 283 1.83 -1.53 27.90
CA ASP A 283 0.95 -1.95 29.00
C ASP A 283 1.01 -0.99 30.20
N ASN A 284 1.79 0.09 30.07
CA ASN A 284 2.26 0.90 31.18
C ASN A 284 1.13 1.61 31.94
N LEU A 285 0.01 1.94 31.29
CA LEU A 285 -1.16 2.52 31.98
C LEU A 285 -1.81 1.52 32.97
N GLN A 286 -1.83 0.23 32.67
CA GLN A 286 -2.29 -0.77 33.64
C GLN A 286 -1.28 -0.92 34.79
N GLN A 287 0.02 -0.90 34.48
CA GLN A 287 1.06 -0.97 35.52
C GLN A 287 1.05 0.26 36.43
N GLU A 288 0.85 1.46 35.87
CA GLU A 288 0.72 2.71 36.61
C GLU A 288 -0.56 2.74 37.44
N ALA A 289 -1.71 2.32 36.88
CA ALA A 289 -2.96 2.18 37.63
C ALA A 289 -2.83 1.16 38.78
N GLN A 290 -2.14 0.04 38.57
CA GLN A 290 -1.85 -0.93 39.63
C GLN A 290 -0.95 -0.36 40.71
N LYS A 291 0.07 0.43 40.36
CA LYS A 291 0.92 1.12 41.33
C LYS A 291 0.14 2.14 42.16
N THR A 292 -0.64 3.01 41.51
CA THR A 292 -1.47 4.00 42.21
C THR A 292 -2.48 3.32 43.14
N TYR A 293 -3.13 2.24 42.70
CA TYR A 293 -4.00 1.46 43.56
C TYR A 293 -3.28 0.88 44.79
N GLN A 294 -2.08 0.33 44.62
CA GLN A 294 -1.28 -0.19 45.74
C GLN A 294 -0.85 0.92 46.71
N GLU A 295 -0.48 2.09 46.18
CA GLU A 295 -0.16 3.28 46.99
C GLU A 295 -1.37 3.77 47.78
N ASP A 296 -2.55 3.86 47.15
CA ASP A 296 -3.79 4.28 47.82
C ASP A 296 -4.24 3.30 48.91
N VAL A 297 -4.10 1.99 48.67
CA VAL A 297 -4.37 0.97 49.68
C VAL A 297 -3.40 1.11 50.86
N SER A 298 -2.11 1.30 50.59
CA SER A 298 -1.09 1.49 51.62
C SER A 298 -1.34 2.76 52.45
N ASN A 299 -1.64 3.87 51.78
CA ASN A 299 -1.96 5.15 52.42
C ASN A 299 -3.22 5.04 53.30
N SER A 300 -4.25 4.33 52.82
CA SER A 300 -5.47 4.08 53.58
C SER A 300 -5.21 3.21 54.81
N GLN A 301 -4.36 2.18 54.71
CA GLN A 301 -3.98 1.33 55.84
C GLN A 301 -3.17 2.09 56.91
N ASN A 302 -2.23 2.92 56.48
CA ASN A 302 -1.43 3.76 57.39
C ASN A 302 -2.30 4.79 58.12
N ALA A 303 -3.25 5.42 57.40
CA ALA A 303 -4.21 6.33 58.00
C ALA A 303 -5.08 5.62 59.06
N LEU A 304 -5.54 4.39 58.80
CA LEU A 304 -6.34 3.61 59.77
C LEU A 304 -5.54 3.26 61.04
N ASN A 305 -4.28 2.85 60.89
CA ASN A 305 -3.42 2.47 62.02
C ASN A 305 -3.06 3.67 62.91
N GLY A 306 -2.88 4.86 62.34
CA GLY A 306 -2.64 6.10 63.09
C GLY A 306 -3.80 6.55 63.98
N VAL A 307 -5.05 6.15 63.66
CA VAL A 307 -6.23 6.46 64.49
C VAL A 307 -6.33 5.53 65.71
N THR A 308 -5.71 4.35 65.66
CA THR A 308 -5.73 3.39 66.79
C THR A 308 -4.66 3.64 67.86
N SER A 309 -3.71 4.57 67.64
CA SER A 309 -2.63 4.89 68.58
C SER A 309 -2.94 6.07 69.53
N ASP A 310 -4.08 6.74 69.38
CA ASP A 310 -4.50 7.90 70.18
C ASP A 310 -5.43 7.53 71.36
N ASN A 311 -5.34 6.31 71.87
CA ASN A 311 -6.11 5.82 73.04
C ASN A 311 -5.21 5.44 74.21
#